data_AF-A0A355RXP3-F1
#
_entry.id   AF-A0A355RXP3-F1
#
_cell.length_a   1.000
_cell.length_b   1.000
_cell.length_c   1.000
_cell.angle_alpha   90.00
_cell.angle_beta   90.00
_cell.angle_gamma   90.00
#
_symmetry.space_group_name_H-M   'P 1'
#
loop_
_entity.id
_entity.type
_entity.pdbx_description
1 polymer ?
#
loop_
_entity_poly.entity_id
_entity_poly.type
_entity_poly.pdbx_seq_one_letter_code
_entity_poly.pdbx_strand_id
1 'polypeptide(L)'
;MVTLIEINKAINDRIKESKLGTEFNNVPIIPEDVSEPIIRPSIKVSIGYSSNGNFNAHCREKTLTCRVYFFARDRYKYKIDNLKMQDILENAFLNDLEIKEGFFIPVDNVESEVIDTVLVCSFDLYTVEELADTDTSELMETLELNL
;
A
#
# COMPACT_ATOMS: atom_id res chain seq x y z
N MET A 1 -9.18 9.27 9.58
CA MET A 1 -8.58 9.81 8.35
C MET A 1 -7.14 9.35 8.20
N VAL A 2 -6.93 8.42 7.28
CA VAL A 2 -5.64 7.87 6.89
C VAL A 2 -5.12 8.66 5.69
N THR A 3 -3.90 9.17 5.82
CA THR A 3 -3.25 9.95 4.78
C THR A 3 -2.46 9.07 3.82
N LEU A 4 -2.21 9.56 2.60
CA LEU A 4 -1.37 8.86 1.62
C LEU A 4 0.07 8.66 2.12
N ILE A 5 0.56 9.60 2.93
CA ILE A 5 1.91 9.55 3.52
C ILE A 5 1.99 8.41 4.55
N GLU A 6 0.97 8.24 5.38
CA GLU A 6 0.90 7.14 6.36
C GLU A 6 0.84 5.78 5.66
N ILE A 7 0.09 5.66 4.57
CA ILE A 7 0.03 4.44 3.76
C ILE A 7 1.39 4.15 3.12
N ASN A 8 2.04 5.15 2.52
CA ASN A 8 3.37 4.98 1.95
C ASN A 8 4.39 4.52 3.01
N LYS A 9 4.34 5.12 4.19
CA LYS A 9 5.20 4.76 5.31
C LYS A 9 4.96 3.31 5.76
N ALA A 10 3.69 2.91 5.93
CA ALA A 10 3.33 1.55 6.30
C ALA A 10 3.82 0.51 5.28
N ILE A 11 3.65 0.78 3.98
CA ILE A 11 4.19 -0.07 2.90
C ILE A 11 5.72 -0.17 3.03
N ASN A 12 6.41 0.96 3.22
CA ASN A 12 7.86 0.98 3.34
C ASN A 12 8.34 0.19 4.56
N ASP A 13 7.66 0.33 5.70
CA ASP A 13 8.02 -0.35 6.93
C ASP A 13 7.77 -1.87 6.80
N ARG A 14 6.64 -2.28 6.21
CA ARG A 14 6.36 -3.68 5.87
C ARG A 14 7.41 -4.30 4.97
N ILE A 15 7.85 -3.56 3.95
CA ILE A 15 8.92 -3.99 3.04
C ILE A 15 10.27 -4.08 3.78
N LYS A 16 10.58 -3.18 4.73
CA LYS A 16 11.79 -3.29 5.56
C LYS A 16 11.77 -4.53 6.43
N GLU A 17 10.66 -4.80 7.10
CA GLU A 17 10.47 -5.98 7.93
C GLU A 17 10.62 -7.27 7.13
N SER A 18 10.02 -7.31 5.94
CA SER A 18 10.04 -8.49 5.07
C SER A 18 11.43 -8.78 4.49
N LYS A 19 12.28 -7.75 4.36
CA LYS A 19 13.69 -7.92 3.99
C LYS A 19 14.58 -8.34 5.15
N LEU A 20 14.14 -8.18 6.39
CA LEU A 20 14.94 -8.40 7.57
C LEU A 20 15.26 -9.90 7.70
N GLY A 21 16.54 -10.26 7.58
CA GLY A 21 16.99 -11.66 7.52
C GLY A 21 17.18 -12.24 6.12
N THR A 22 17.00 -11.43 5.06
CA THR A 22 17.26 -11.82 3.66
C THR A 22 18.55 -11.20 3.14
N GLU A 23 19.04 -11.67 1.98
CA GLU A 23 20.21 -11.09 1.28
C GLU A 23 19.99 -9.64 0.84
N PHE A 24 18.74 -9.15 0.89
CA PHE A 24 18.34 -7.80 0.49
C PHE A 24 18.17 -6.82 1.67
N ASN A 25 18.59 -7.20 2.87
CA ASN A 25 18.49 -6.35 4.07
C ASN A 25 19.15 -4.96 3.89
N ASN A 26 20.23 -4.89 3.11
CA ASN A 26 20.95 -3.63 2.84
C ASN A 26 20.41 -2.84 1.64
N VAL A 27 19.30 -3.25 1.01
CA VAL A 27 18.74 -2.55 -0.16
C VAL A 27 17.93 -1.33 0.31
N PRO A 28 18.37 -0.10 -0.02
CA PRO A 28 17.66 1.11 0.38
C PRO A 28 16.27 1.20 -0.28
N ILE A 29 15.30 1.66 0.50
CA ILE A 29 14.00 2.08 -0.01
C ILE A 29 14.10 3.58 -0.26
N ILE A 30 14.03 3.97 -1.53
CA ILE A 30 14.21 5.34 -1.96
C ILE A 30 12.82 5.91 -2.25
N PRO A 31 12.38 6.97 -1.54
CA PRO A 31 11.09 7.62 -1.75
C PRO A 31 11.12 8.62 -2.93
N GLU A 32 12.11 8.54 -3.81
CA GLU A 32 12.28 9.44 -4.96
C GLU A 32 11.38 9.01 -6.12
N ASP A 33 10.96 9.99 -6.93
CA ASP A 33 10.17 9.75 -8.12
C ASP A 33 10.87 8.77 -9.09
N VAL A 34 10.05 8.04 -9.84
CA VAL A 34 10.52 7.03 -10.81
C VAL A 34 11.42 7.67 -11.89
N SER A 35 11.31 8.98 -12.11
CA SER A 35 12.12 9.75 -13.07
C SER A 35 13.57 10.00 -12.67
N GLU A 36 13.93 9.83 -11.39
CA GLU A 36 15.29 10.07 -10.92
C GLU A 36 16.24 8.89 -11.23
N PRO A 37 17.56 9.16 -11.39
CA PRO A 37 18.53 8.15 -11.81
C PRO A 37 18.45 6.87 -10.96
N ILE A 38 18.37 5.72 -11.65
CA ILE A 38 18.18 4.42 -11.01
C ILE A 38 19.46 4.00 -10.28
N ILE A 39 19.47 4.13 -8.96
CA ILE A 39 20.52 3.58 -8.09
C ILE A 39 20.27 2.07 -7.94
N ARG A 40 21.28 1.23 -8.15
CA ARG A 40 21.17 -0.24 -8.01
C ARG A 40 22.06 -0.74 -6.88
N PRO A 41 21.60 -1.67 -6.02
CA PRO A 41 20.22 -2.11 -5.87
C PRO A 41 19.36 -1.06 -5.14
N SER A 42 18.10 -0.91 -5.51
CA SER A 42 17.15 -0.06 -4.77
C SER A 42 15.72 -0.58 -4.88
N ILE A 43 14.88 -0.13 -3.95
CA ILE A 43 13.43 -0.33 -4.01
C ILE A 43 12.76 1.03 -4.05
N LYS A 44 11.85 1.22 -5.01
CA LYS A 44 11.01 2.41 -5.11
C LYS A 44 9.56 2.02 -4.90
N VAL A 45 8.81 2.81 -4.16
CA VAL A 45 7.37 2.62 -3.95
C VAL A 45 6.65 3.82 -4.53
N SER A 46 5.70 3.56 -5.43
CA SER A 46 4.88 4.56 -6.08
C SER A 46 3.41 4.29 -5.84
N ILE A 47 2.66 5.31 -5.45
CA ILE A 47 1.20 5.24 -5.38
C ILE A 47 0.69 5.84 -6.68
N GLY A 48 0.20 5.00 -7.59
CA GLY A 48 -0.08 5.39 -8.97
C GLY A 48 -1.46 6.02 -9.14
N TYR A 49 -2.49 5.34 -8.65
CA TYR A 49 -3.88 5.77 -8.78
C TYR A 49 -4.52 5.84 -7.40
N SER A 50 -5.16 6.96 -7.09
CA SER A 50 -5.98 7.14 -5.89
C SER A 50 -7.36 7.62 -6.31
N SER A 51 -8.38 6.82 -6.01
CA SER A 51 -9.78 7.23 -6.14
C SER A 51 -10.36 7.43 -4.75
N ASN A 52 -11.10 8.51 -4.58
CA ASN A 52 -11.85 8.79 -3.36
C ASN A 52 -13.33 8.88 -3.74
N GLY A 53 -14.18 8.16 -3.02
CA GLY A 53 -15.63 8.16 -3.21
C GLY A 53 -16.36 8.43 -1.90
N ASN A 54 -17.59 8.93 -2.00
CA ASN A 54 -18.50 8.88 -0.86
C ASN A 54 -19.21 7.53 -0.92
N PHE A 55 -18.93 6.66 0.05
CA PHE A 55 -19.63 5.39 0.17
C PHE A 55 -21.08 5.62 0.64
N ASN A 56 -21.26 6.54 1.59
CA ASN A 56 -22.57 7.04 2.02
C ASN A 56 -22.45 8.48 2.60
N ALA A 57 -23.52 9.03 3.18
CA ALA A 57 -23.53 10.37 3.77
C ALA A 57 -22.51 10.57 4.91
N HIS A 58 -22.15 9.48 5.60
CA HIS A 58 -21.26 9.47 6.76
C HIS A 58 -19.98 8.65 6.53
N CYS A 59 -19.72 8.11 5.34
CA CYS A 59 -18.58 7.23 5.08
C CYS A 59 -17.92 7.59 3.75
N ARG A 60 -16.60 7.69 3.79
CA ARG A 60 -15.74 7.90 2.63
C ARG A 60 -14.99 6.62 2.30
N GLU A 61 -15.12 6.16 1.07
CA GLU A 61 -14.28 5.09 0.53
C GLU A 61 -13.05 5.65 -0.18
N LYS A 62 -12.01 4.83 -0.21
CA LYS A 62 -10.78 5.16 -0.91
C LYS A 62 -10.15 3.89 -1.45
N THR A 63 -9.85 3.92 -2.74
CA THR A 63 -9.17 2.85 -3.47
C THR A 63 -7.82 3.35 -3.95
N LEU A 64 -6.77 2.59 -3.69
CA LEU A 64 -5.39 2.97 -3.98
C LEU A 64 -4.67 1.82 -4.67
N THR A 65 -4.12 2.09 -5.86
CA THR A 65 -3.22 1.15 -6.54
C THR A 65 -1.78 1.54 -6.25
N CYS A 66 -1.10 0.65 -5.52
CA CYS A 66 0.30 0.80 -5.14
C CYS A 66 1.18 -0.05 -6.06
N ARG A 67 2.38 0.44 -6.35
CA ARG A 67 3.39 -0.25 -7.16
C ARG A 67 4.75 -0.19 -6.48
N VAL A 68 5.38 -1.34 -6.31
CA VAL A 68 6.70 -1.52 -5.74
C VAL A 68 7.64 -1.97 -6.84
N TYR A 69 8.68 -1.17 -7.10
CA TYR A 69 9.71 -1.45 -8.07
C TYR A 69 10.96 -1.93 -7.35
N PHE A 70 11.47 -3.09 -7.74
CA PHE A 70 12.75 -3.62 -7.28
C PHE A 70 13.78 -3.63 -8.41
N PHE A 71 14.89 -2.94 -8.15
CA PHE A 71 16.03 -2.88 -9.06
C PHE A 71 17.14 -3.81 -8.54
N ALA A 72 17.32 -4.95 -9.23
CA ALA A 72 18.37 -5.90 -8.91
C ALA A 72 19.78 -5.30 -9.01
N ARG A 73 20.71 -5.84 -8.21
CA ARG A 73 22.11 -5.38 -8.12
C ARG A 73 22.84 -5.50 -9.46
N ASP A 74 22.59 -6.59 -10.19
CA ASP A 74 23.21 -6.85 -11.49
C ASP A 74 22.13 -6.91 -12.59
N ARG A 75 22.29 -6.06 -13.62
CA ARG A 75 21.40 -6.03 -14.79
C ARG A 75 21.47 -7.32 -15.63
N TYR A 76 22.52 -8.12 -15.51
CA TYR A 76 22.70 -9.36 -16.29
C TYR A 76 22.32 -10.62 -15.50
N LYS A 77 22.25 -10.54 -14.17
CA LYS A 77 21.89 -11.67 -13.27
C LYS A 77 20.63 -11.38 -12.43
N TYR A 78 19.72 -10.58 -12.96
CA TYR A 78 18.50 -10.16 -12.27
C TYR A 78 17.47 -11.28 -12.03
N LYS A 79 17.48 -12.36 -12.83
CA LYS A 79 16.39 -13.36 -12.78
C LYS A 79 16.24 -14.03 -11.42
N ILE A 80 17.34 -14.43 -10.79
CA ILE A 80 17.30 -15.08 -9.46
C ILE A 80 16.96 -14.06 -8.37
N ASP A 81 17.55 -12.86 -8.44
CA ASP A 81 17.28 -11.81 -7.46
C ASP A 81 15.82 -11.35 -7.51
N ASN A 82 15.25 -11.21 -8.70
CA ASN A 82 13.86 -10.84 -8.91
C ASN A 82 12.92 -11.93 -8.40
N LEU A 83 13.20 -13.22 -8.67
CA LEU A 83 12.36 -14.30 -8.14
C LEU A 83 12.38 -14.36 -6.61
N LYS A 84 13.56 -14.21 -5.99
CA LYS A 84 13.67 -14.17 -4.53
C LYS A 84 12.91 -12.97 -3.95
N MET A 85 13.03 -11.79 -4.57
CA MET A 85 12.31 -10.61 -4.12
C MET A 85 10.80 -10.74 -4.33
N GLN A 86 10.39 -11.37 -5.44
CA GLN A 86 8.98 -11.66 -5.72
C GLN A 86 8.37 -12.51 -4.61
N ASP A 87 9.01 -13.62 -4.24
CA ASP A 87 8.55 -14.46 -3.13
C ASP A 87 8.46 -13.66 -1.82
N ILE A 88 9.45 -12.80 -1.53
CA ILE A 88 9.44 -11.98 -0.32
C ILE A 88 8.26 -11.00 -0.33
N LEU A 89 8.03 -10.31 -1.44
CA LEU A 89 6.95 -9.31 -1.55
C LEU A 89 5.57 -9.97 -1.53
N GLU A 90 5.37 -11.06 -2.26
CA GLU A 90 4.10 -11.78 -2.28
C GLU A 90 3.74 -12.30 -0.89
N ASN A 91 4.69 -12.89 -0.16
CA ASN A 91 4.47 -13.31 1.22
C ASN A 91 4.27 -12.13 2.18
N ALA A 92 4.95 -11.00 1.95
CA ALA A 92 4.81 -9.80 2.77
C ALA A 92 3.40 -9.21 2.70
N PHE A 93 2.84 -9.14 1.50
CA PHE A 93 1.54 -8.54 1.20
C PHE A 93 0.38 -9.53 1.24
N LEU A 94 0.64 -10.81 1.54
CA LEU A 94 -0.41 -11.81 1.77
C LEU A 94 -1.24 -11.52 3.05
N ASN A 95 -0.63 -10.81 4.01
CA ASN A 95 -1.29 -10.43 5.26
C ASN A 95 -1.73 -8.96 5.20
N ASP A 96 -2.68 -8.61 6.07
CA ASP A 96 -3.18 -7.25 6.21
C ASP A 96 -2.06 -6.25 6.52
N LEU A 97 -2.16 -5.07 5.92
CA LEU A 97 -1.23 -3.97 6.10
C LEU A 97 -1.68 -3.09 7.26
N GLU A 98 -0.88 -3.03 8.33
CA GLU A 98 -1.12 -2.13 9.45
C GLU A 98 -0.67 -0.70 9.10
N ILE A 99 -1.60 0.26 9.05
CA ILE A 99 -1.28 1.66 8.74
C ILE A 99 -1.12 2.51 10.01
N LYS A 100 -1.92 2.20 11.03
CA LYS A 100 -1.91 2.80 12.36
C LYS A 100 -2.15 1.70 13.37
N GLU A 101 -1.82 1.96 14.63
CA GLU A 101 -2.09 1.04 15.74
C GLU A 101 -3.56 0.60 15.72
N GLY A 102 -3.79 -0.69 15.41
CA GLY A 102 -5.13 -1.27 15.32
C GLY A 102 -5.91 -0.98 14.03
N PHE A 103 -5.31 -0.35 13.01
CA PHE A 103 -5.92 -0.10 11.71
C PHE A 103 -5.25 -0.93 10.62
N PHE A 104 -5.92 -2.04 10.27
CA PHE A 104 -5.47 -3.00 9.27
C PHE A 104 -6.25 -2.81 7.97
N ILE A 105 -5.54 -2.77 6.85
CA ILE A 105 -6.13 -2.74 5.51
C ILE A 105 -5.80 -4.07 4.84
N PRO A 106 -6.81 -4.84 4.37
CA PRO A 106 -6.55 -6.01 3.56
C PRO A 106 -5.95 -5.57 2.22
N VAL A 107 -4.89 -6.27 1.80
CA VAL A 107 -4.29 -6.08 0.48
C VAL A 107 -5.02 -6.96 -0.52
N ASP A 108 -5.46 -6.39 -1.63
CA ASP A 108 -6.15 -7.11 -2.70
C ASP A 108 -5.32 -7.11 -3.99
N ASN A 109 -5.56 -8.12 -4.84
CA ASN A 109 -4.95 -8.28 -6.17
C ASN A 109 -3.43 -8.02 -6.22
N VAL A 110 -2.66 -8.77 -5.41
CA VAL A 110 -1.19 -8.72 -5.49
C VAL A 110 -0.73 -9.38 -6.80
N GLU A 111 -0.18 -8.57 -7.70
CA GLU A 111 0.33 -8.99 -9.00
C GLU A 111 1.82 -8.65 -9.11
N SER A 112 2.61 -9.58 -9.62
CA SER A 112 4.05 -9.39 -9.82
C SER A 112 4.41 -9.62 -11.28
N GLU A 113 5.09 -8.65 -11.89
CA GLU A 113 5.59 -8.72 -13.27
C GLU A 113 7.04 -8.24 -13.37
N VAL A 114 7.77 -8.72 -14.39
CA VAL A 114 9.14 -8.25 -14.66
C VAL A 114 9.15 -7.48 -15.96
N ILE A 115 9.34 -6.16 -15.86
CA ILE A 115 9.43 -5.24 -17.00
C ILE A 115 10.87 -4.75 -17.12
N ASP A 116 11.49 -4.93 -18.29
CA ASP A 116 12.83 -4.39 -18.60
C ASP A 116 13.88 -4.65 -17.51
N THR A 117 13.95 -5.88 -17.00
CA THR A 117 14.84 -6.35 -15.90
C THR A 117 14.46 -5.91 -14.47
N VAL A 118 13.40 -5.13 -14.32
CA VAL A 118 12.90 -4.61 -13.03
C VAL A 118 11.69 -5.44 -12.60
N LEU A 119 11.67 -5.88 -11.35
CA LEU A 119 10.48 -6.50 -10.77
C LEU A 119 9.52 -5.39 -10.35
N VAL A 120 8.27 -5.48 -10.79
CA VAL A 120 7.17 -4.59 -10.44
C VAL A 120 6.12 -5.43 -9.73
N CYS A 121 5.85 -5.12 -8.48
CA CYS A 121 4.75 -5.70 -7.71
C CYS A 121 3.67 -4.63 -7.55
N SER A 122 2.46 -4.91 -8.06
CA SER A 122 1.30 -4.04 -7.98
C SER A 122 0.29 -4.66 -7.02
N PHE A 123 -0.40 -3.84 -6.24
CA PHE A 123 -1.49 -4.29 -5.38
C PHE A 123 -2.46 -3.15 -5.11
N ASP A 124 -3.69 -3.52 -4.79
CA ASP A 124 -4.76 -2.59 -4.48
C ASP A 124 -5.06 -2.58 -2.98
N LEU A 125 -5.34 -1.38 -2.46
CA LEU A 125 -5.78 -1.15 -1.10
C LEU A 125 -7.15 -0.51 -1.14
N TYR A 126 -8.09 -1.04 -0.34
CA TYR A 126 -9.42 -0.49 -0.20
C TYR A 126 -9.71 -0.15 1.27
N THR A 127 -10.16 1.08 1.52
CA THR A 127 -10.50 1.54 2.87
C THR A 127 -11.83 2.26 2.89
N VAL A 128 -12.60 2.07 3.95
CA VAL A 128 -13.79 2.86 4.25
C VAL A 128 -13.58 3.53 5.60
N GLU A 129 -13.66 4.85 5.63
CA GLU A 129 -13.54 5.65 6.84
C GLU A 129 -14.84 6.40 7.13
N GLU A 130 -15.27 6.39 8.38
CA GLU A 130 -16.38 7.21 8.84
C GLU A 130 -15.97 8.69 8.85
N LEU A 131 -16.82 9.53 8.26
CA LEU A 131 -16.75 10.98 8.30
C LEU A 131 -17.37 11.46 9.60
N ALA A 132 -16.79 12.51 10.18
CA ALA A 132 -17.37 13.16 11.35
C ALA A 132 -18.79 13.63 11.01
N ASP A 133 -19.74 13.30 11.88
CA ASP A 133 -21.11 13.72 11.71
C ASP A 133 -21.17 15.25 11.74
N THR A 134 -21.51 15.83 10.59
CA THR A 134 -21.63 17.28 10.41
C THR A 134 -23.09 17.71 10.48
N ASP A 135 -24.00 16.76 10.70
CA ASP A 135 -25.40 17.06 10.88
C ASP A 135 -25.62 17.66 12.27
N THR A 136 -25.78 18.99 12.31
CA THR A 136 -26.17 19.73 13.51
C THR A 136 -27.69 19.75 13.71
N SER A 137 -28.44 19.00 12.90
CA SER A 137 -29.88 18.93 13.01
C SER A 137 -30.31 18.21 14.29
N GLU A 138 -31.42 18.63 14.88
CA GLU A 138 -31.96 17.99 16.07
C GLU A 138 -32.32 16.53 15.78
N LEU A 139 -31.86 15.62 16.64
CA LEU A 139 -32.26 14.21 16.59
C LEU A 139 -33.78 14.12 16.70
N MET A 140 -34.40 13.33 15.82
CA MET A 140 -35.85 13.13 15.83
C MET A 140 -36.29 12.64 17.21
N GLU A 141 -37.27 13.34 17.80
CA GLU A 141 -37.84 12.98 19.09
C GLU A 141 -38.47 11.58 19.05
N THR A 142 -38.53 10.93 20.22
CA THR A 142 -39.14 9.61 20.41
C THR A 142 -40.57 9.59 19.85
N LEU A 143 -40.82 8.73 18.86
CA LEU A 143 -42.15 8.52 18.31
C LEU A 143 -43.00 7.70 19.30
N GLU A 144 -43.90 8.37 20.03
CA GLU A 144 -44.91 7.69 20.83
C GLU A 144 -46.06 7.21 19.92
N LEU A 145 -46.11 5.90 19.70
CA LEU A 145 -47.22 5.25 19.01
C LEU A 145 -48.35 4.98 20.03
N ASN A 146 -49.43 5.76 19.94
CA ASN A 146 -50.67 5.42 20.63
C ASN A 146 -51.33 4.24 19.88
N LEU A 147 -51.21 3.04 20.46
CA LEU A 147 -51.89 1.81 20.02
C LEU A 147 -53.35 1.77 20.49
#